data_AF-A0A6L9ZAG4-F1
#
_entry.id   AF-A0A6L9ZAG4-F1
#
_cell.length_a   1.000
_cell.length_b   1.000
_cell.length_c   1.000
_cell.angle_alpha   90.00
_cell.angle_beta   90.00
_cell.angle_gamma   90.00
#
_symmetry.space_group_name_H-M   'P 1'
#
loop_
_entity.id
_entity.type
_entity.pdbx_description
1 polymer ?
#
loop_
_entity_poly.entity_id
_entity_poly.type
_entity_poly.pdbx_seq_one_letter_code
_entity_poly.pdbx_strand_id
1 'polypeptide(L)'
;MTSSIPDFHTRNFKLGAMSFPEKVIYWVIVLTPLWWLLGIQTLFYPAVVVGLLAVNFDIDKLTRVSIPACIWAWLGMAIVMVWTATFGLDDVGFALQRIAATFVTFFKSYSLIVTALLLPFWHAIRVKVVTRAVAWMATGYLVTIAIEMVMLAVGLGKEPFLPPLARLIPGGALSLLVTFADLQPFFGIPLPRTVLYTPDPPIVGVCSILSFFICLGEENRRLRQISLAGCLTALLISFSRLSWVSFVIALVITACFRSNLARQGSLWIGSLSSLLCAILGGLTLSDLVKKPLEIFNSARAESSKDRELVVSKTLEAWQQRPWMGWGIIQGSVKWYIYDIVLGSFSTYASVLYL
;
A
#
# COMPACT_ATOMS: atom_id res chain seq x y z
N MET A 1 -16.53 -36.93 -36.74
CA MET A 1 -15.95 -36.49 -35.46
C MET A 1 -15.85 -34.97 -35.47
N THR A 2 -16.94 -34.29 -35.11
CA THR A 2 -17.00 -32.84 -34.96
C THR A 2 -16.54 -32.49 -33.55
N SER A 3 -15.35 -31.90 -33.44
CA SER A 3 -14.80 -31.42 -32.18
C SER A 3 -15.68 -30.29 -31.64
N SER A 4 -16.44 -30.57 -30.59
CA SER A 4 -17.09 -29.54 -29.78
C SER A 4 -16.00 -28.70 -29.13
N ILE A 5 -15.84 -27.47 -29.61
CA ILE A 5 -15.14 -26.42 -28.87
C ILE A 5 -15.86 -26.33 -27.52
N PRO A 6 -15.18 -26.51 -26.37
CA PRO A 6 -15.85 -26.42 -25.10
C PRO A 6 -16.39 -25.00 -24.95
N ASP A 7 -17.72 -24.89 -24.83
CA ASP A 7 -18.41 -23.65 -24.52
C ASP A 7 -17.77 -23.02 -23.29
N PHE A 8 -17.05 -21.92 -23.51
CA PHE A 8 -16.62 -21.02 -22.45
C PHE A 8 -17.86 -20.30 -21.92
N HIS A 9 -18.74 -21.02 -21.25
CA HIS A 9 -19.73 -20.44 -20.36
C HIS A 9 -18.97 -19.72 -19.24
N THR A 10 -18.63 -18.47 -19.52
CA THR A 10 -18.48 -17.43 -18.53
C THR A 10 -19.66 -17.57 -17.59
N ARG A 11 -19.43 -18.07 -16.37
CA ARG A 11 -20.40 -17.93 -15.29
C ARG A 11 -20.62 -16.43 -15.13
N ASN A 12 -21.70 -15.95 -15.73
CA ASN A 12 -22.01 -14.54 -15.86
C ASN A 12 -22.16 -13.96 -14.45
N PHE A 13 -21.15 -13.23 -14.02
CA PHE A 13 -21.20 -12.41 -12.84
C PHE A 13 -22.22 -11.30 -13.12
N LYS A 14 -23.47 -11.50 -12.67
CA LYS A 14 -24.55 -10.55 -12.89
C LYS A 14 -24.39 -9.36 -11.94
N LEU A 15 -23.84 -8.26 -12.46
CA LEU A 15 -23.73 -6.96 -11.77
C LEU A 15 -25.07 -6.48 -11.16
N GLY A 16 -26.20 -6.88 -11.75
CA GLY A 16 -27.54 -6.56 -11.24
C GLY A 16 -27.87 -7.17 -9.87
N ALA A 17 -27.26 -8.29 -9.48
CA ALA A 17 -27.54 -9.01 -8.24
C ALA A 17 -26.68 -8.56 -7.03
N MET A 18 -26.01 -7.41 -7.15
CA MET A 18 -25.20 -6.83 -6.08
C MET A 18 -26.03 -5.98 -5.13
N SER A 19 -25.69 -6.02 -3.84
CA SER A 19 -26.18 -5.02 -2.89
C SER A 19 -25.64 -3.63 -3.24
N PHE A 20 -26.29 -2.58 -2.75
CA PHE A 20 -25.81 -1.21 -2.98
C PHE A 20 -24.34 -1.00 -2.52
N PRO A 21 -23.92 -1.42 -1.30
CA PRO A 21 -22.52 -1.33 -0.87
C PRO A 21 -21.55 -2.06 -1.81
N GLU A 22 -21.92 -3.25 -2.28
CA GLU A 22 -21.10 -4.03 -3.21
C GLU A 22 -20.91 -3.31 -4.55
N LYS A 23 -21.96 -2.68 -5.10
CA LYS A 23 -21.87 -1.90 -6.35
C LYS A 23 -20.92 -0.71 -6.19
N VAL A 24 -21.04 0.02 -5.08
CA VAL A 24 -20.19 1.18 -4.79
C VAL A 24 -18.73 0.74 -4.70
N ILE A 25 -18.41 -0.25 -3.87
CA ILE A 25 -17.05 -0.77 -3.69
C ILE A 25 -16.48 -1.30 -5.01
N TYR A 26 -17.29 -2.05 -5.78
CA TYR A 26 -16.89 -2.58 -7.07
C TYR A 26 -16.41 -1.47 -8.02
N TRP A 27 -17.23 -0.44 -8.23
CA TRP A 27 -16.88 0.65 -9.15
C TRP A 27 -15.76 1.53 -8.63
N VAL A 28 -15.66 1.74 -7.32
CA VAL A 28 -14.55 2.48 -6.72
C VAL A 28 -13.22 1.80 -7.01
N ILE A 29 -13.14 0.47 -6.86
CA ILE A 29 -11.93 -0.29 -7.17
C ILE A 29 -11.66 -0.31 -8.68
N VAL A 30 -12.64 -0.61 -9.52
CA VAL A 30 -12.46 -0.70 -10.98
C VAL A 30 -11.99 0.64 -11.57
N LEU A 31 -12.57 1.74 -11.11
CA LEU A 31 -12.28 3.09 -11.59
C LEU A 31 -11.10 3.77 -10.86
N THR A 32 -10.32 3.01 -10.07
CA THR A 32 -9.07 3.51 -9.45
C THR A 32 -8.21 4.36 -10.41
N PRO A 33 -7.94 3.93 -11.66
CA PRO A 33 -7.12 4.73 -12.58
C PRO A 33 -7.74 6.10 -12.90
N LEU A 34 -9.06 6.17 -12.97
CA LEU A 34 -9.78 7.42 -13.23
C LEU A 34 -9.73 8.34 -12.00
N TRP A 35 -9.97 7.81 -10.80
CA TRP A 35 -9.89 8.58 -9.54
C TRP A 35 -8.49 9.12 -9.29
N TRP A 36 -7.47 8.36 -9.70
CA TRP A 36 -6.07 8.76 -9.67
C TRP A 36 -5.80 9.95 -10.59
N LEU A 37 -6.19 9.86 -11.88
CA LEU A 37 -6.00 10.95 -12.84
C LEU A 37 -6.71 12.24 -12.42
N LEU A 38 -7.83 12.12 -11.72
CA LEU A 38 -8.57 13.25 -11.14
C LEU A 38 -7.91 13.82 -9.87
N GLY A 39 -6.92 13.15 -9.28
CA GLY A 39 -6.21 13.57 -8.06
C GLY A 39 -7.06 13.50 -6.79
N ILE A 40 -8.22 12.85 -6.84
CA ILE A 40 -9.16 12.78 -5.71
C ILE A 40 -9.12 11.44 -4.98
N GLN A 41 -8.42 10.44 -5.54
CA GLN A 41 -8.37 9.06 -5.03
C GLN A 41 -8.17 8.96 -3.50
N THR A 42 -7.19 9.71 -2.97
CA THR A 42 -6.78 9.64 -1.57
C THR A 42 -7.87 10.10 -0.58
N LEU A 43 -8.79 10.97 -1.00
CA LEU A 43 -9.94 11.41 -0.19
C LEU A 43 -11.24 10.71 -0.58
N PHE A 44 -11.36 10.32 -1.85
CA PHE A 44 -12.54 9.65 -2.34
C PHE A 44 -12.72 8.28 -1.66
N TYR A 45 -11.64 7.52 -1.45
CA TYR A 45 -11.71 6.21 -0.81
C TYR A 45 -12.21 6.27 0.63
N PRO A 46 -11.62 7.09 1.52
CA PRO A 46 -12.14 7.21 2.88
C PRO A 46 -13.55 7.78 2.90
N ALA A 47 -13.89 8.73 2.02
CA ALA A 47 -15.25 9.27 1.93
C ALA A 47 -16.30 8.19 1.59
N VAL A 48 -15.99 7.30 0.64
CA VAL A 48 -16.87 6.19 0.30
C VAL A 48 -17.04 5.24 1.49
N VAL A 49 -15.93 4.81 2.10
CA VAL A 49 -15.97 3.80 3.17
C VAL A 49 -16.68 4.35 4.41
N VAL A 50 -16.36 5.59 4.82
CA VAL A 50 -17.04 6.28 5.92
C VAL A 50 -18.52 6.51 5.59
N GLY A 51 -18.85 6.92 4.37
CA GLY A 51 -20.24 7.08 3.94
C GLY A 51 -21.04 5.78 4.02
N LEU A 52 -20.47 4.66 3.58
CA LEU A 52 -21.11 3.35 3.69
C LEU A 52 -21.32 2.89 5.13
N LEU A 53 -20.37 3.19 6.03
CA LEU A 53 -20.51 2.94 7.46
C LEU A 53 -21.59 3.84 8.08
N ALA A 54 -21.61 5.14 7.75
CA ALA A 54 -22.54 6.11 8.31
C ALA A 54 -23.99 5.81 7.94
N VAL A 55 -24.27 5.42 6.69
CA VAL A 55 -25.64 5.13 6.22
C VAL A 55 -26.29 3.95 6.96
N ASN A 56 -25.50 3.00 7.46
CA ASN A 56 -26.01 1.81 8.16
C ASN A 56 -25.44 1.68 9.56
N PHE A 57 -25.04 2.81 10.17
CA PHE A 57 -24.42 2.80 11.49
C PHE A 57 -25.42 2.28 12.53
N ASP A 58 -24.98 1.29 13.31
CA ASP A 58 -25.82 0.58 14.26
C ASP A 58 -24.96 0.18 15.45
N ILE A 59 -25.21 0.83 16.59
CA ILE A 59 -24.44 0.61 17.83
C ILE A 59 -24.66 -0.81 18.35
N ASP A 60 -25.83 -1.41 18.12
CA ASP A 60 -26.14 -2.77 18.55
C ASP A 60 -25.27 -3.80 17.81
N LYS A 61 -24.88 -3.53 16.56
CA LYS A 61 -23.95 -4.41 15.84
C LYS A 61 -22.56 -4.39 16.47
N LEU A 62 -22.11 -3.24 16.97
CA LEU A 62 -20.80 -3.10 17.60
C LEU A 62 -20.69 -3.95 18.88
N THR A 63 -21.80 -4.09 19.63
CA THR A 63 -21.83 -4.87 20.87
C THR A 63 -22.09 -6.36 20.65
N ARG A 64 -22.81 -6.71 19.57
CA ARG A 64 -23.13 -8.11 19.23
C ARG A 64 -22.02 -8.82 18.46
N VAL A 65 -21.21 -8.09 17.70
CA VAL A 65 -20.18 -8.66 16.84
C VAL A 65 -18.81 -8.53 17.51
N SER A 66 -18.12 -9.66 17.71
CA SER A 66 -16.76 -9.67 18.23
C SER A 66 -15.79 -9.15 17.17
N ILE A 67 -15.37 -7.90 17.32
CA ILE A 67 -14.38 -7.25 16.45
C ILE A 67 -12.97 -7.73 16.85
N PRO A 68 -12.15 -8.22 15.89
CA PRO A 68 -10.79 -8.67 16.16
C PRO A 68 -9.93 -7.59 16.83
N ALA A 69 -9.06 -8.01 17.77
CA ALA A 69 -8.14 -7.12 18.48
C ALA A 69 -7.24 -6.27 17.57
N CYS A 70 -6.92 -6.76 16.37
CA CYS A 70 -6.15 -6.00 15.38
C CYS A 70 -6.87 -4.70 14.95
N ILE A 71 -8.20 -4.73 14.80
CA ILE A 71 -8.99 -3.55 14.42
C ILE A 71 -9.03 -2.55 15.57
N TRP A 72 -9.18 -3.04 16.81
CA TRP A 72 -9.07 -2.21 18.01
C TRP A 72 -7.70 -1.54 18.14
N ALA A 73 -6.63 -2.25 17.82
CA ALA A 73 -5.28 -1.68 17.81
C ALA A 73 -5.14 -0.56 16.78
N TRP A 74 -5.68 -0.74 15.56
CA TRP A 74 -5.71 0.32 14.54
C TRP A 74 -6.55 1.52 14.96
N LEU A 75 -7.70 1.29 15.61
CA LEU A 75 -8.54 2.36 16.15
C LEU A 75 -7.80 3.11 17.27
N GLY A 76 -7.12 2.40 18.18
CA GLY A 76 -6.28 3.00 19.21
C GLY A 76 -5.17 3.87 18.63
N MET A 77 -4.47 3.40 17.60
CA MET A 77 -3.47 4.20 16.89
C MET A 77 -4.07 5.45 16.22
N ALA A 78 -5.27 5.33 15.63
CA ALA A 78 -5.96 6.47 15.04
C ALA A 78 -6.32 7.54 16.10
N ILE A 79 -6.76 7.11 17.29
CA ILE A 79 -7.06 8.01 18.42
C ILE A 79 -5.78 8.68 18.93
N VAL A 80 -4.71 7.92 19.15
CA VAL A 80 -3.41 8.47 19.57
C VAL A 80 -2.90 9.48 18.56
N MET A 81 -3.07 9.22 17.27
CA MET A 81 -2.64 10.17 16.24
C MET A 81 -3.46 11.46 16.24
N VAL A 82 -4.78 11.41 16.41
CA VAL A 82 -5.59 12.63 16.58
C VAL A 82 -5.17 13.39 17.84
N TRP A 83 -4.91 12.67 18.93
CA TRP A 83 -4.44 13.25 20.17
C TRP A 83 -3.11 14.00 19.99
N THR A 84 -2.08 13.37 19.43
CA THR A 84 -0.78 14.04 19.19
C THR A 84 -0.92 15.22 18.24
N ALA A 85 -1.77 15.11 17.22
CA ALA A 85 -2.06 16.21 16.29
C ALA A 85 -2.62 17.46 16.97
N THR A 86 -3.49 17.29 17.98
CA THR A 86 -4.08 18.43 18.69
C THR A 86 -3.04 19.24 19.46
N PHE A 87 -2.04 18.60 20.06
CA PHE A 87 -0.92 19.30 20.71
C PHE A 87 -0.02 20.01 19.70
N GLY A 88 0.26 19.36 18.57
CA GLY A 88 1.01 20.00 17.49
C GLY A 88 0.28 21.23 16.91
N LEU A 89 -1.05 21.24 16.91
CA LEU A 89 -1.87 22.39 16.51
C LEU A 89 -1.86 23.51 17.55
N ASP A 90 -1.83 23.17 18.84
CA ASP A 90 -1.74 24.13 19.94
C ASP A 90 -0.43 24.95 19.87
N ASP A 91 0.69 24.28 19.63
CA ASP A 91 2.01 24.92 19.47
C ASP A 91 2.05 25.93 18.30
N VAL A 92 1.20 25.76 17.28
CA VAL A 92 1.13 26.61 16.07
C VAL A 92 -0.08 27.55 16.11
N GLY A 93 -0.80 27.63 17.25
CA GLY A 93 -1.91 28.56 17.46
C GLY A 93 -3.17 28.25 16.64
N PHE A 94 -3.46 26.97 16.37
CA PHE A 94 -4.70 26.51 15.72
C PHE A 94 -5.03 27.21 14.39
N ALA A 95 -4.03 27.50 13.56
CA ALA A 95 -4.26 28.07 12.23
C ALA A 95 -5.22 27.19 11.41
N LEU A 96 -6.31 27.76 10.89
CA LEU A 96 -7.38 27.03 10.19
C LEU A 96 -6.84 26.13 9.05
N GLN A 97 -5.86 26.63 8.29
CA GLN A 97 -5.22 25.87 7.22
C GLN A 97 -4.48 24.62 7.72
N ARG A 98 -3.85 24.71 8.90
CA ARG A 98 -3.15 23.58 9.53
C ARG A 98 -4.14 22.57 10.09
N ILE A 99 -5.21 23.03 10.73
CA ILE A 99 -6.32 22.15 11.18
C ILE A 99 -6.88 21.36 10.00
N ALA A 100 -7.18 22.05 8.89
CA ALA A 100 -7.72 21.42 7.69
C ALA A 100 -6.72 20.41 7.09
N ALA A 101 -5.44 20.76 6.99
CA ALA A 101 -4.40 19.86 6.51
C ALA A 101 -4.24 18.60 7.38
N THR A 102 -4.27 18.77 8.70
CA THR A 102 -4.22 17.67 9.68
C THR A 102 -5.41 16.74 9.53
N PHE A 103 -6.63 17.29 9.41
CA PHE A 103 -7.83 16.49 9.22
C PHE A 103 -7.80 15.72 7.89
N VAL A 104 -7.38 16.36 6.80
CA VAL A 104 -7.20 15.72 5.48
C VAL A 104 -6.18 14.58 5.56
N THR A 105 -5.06 14.77 6.26
CA THR A 105 -4.05 13.72 6.43
C THR A 105 -4.55 12.58 7.31
N PHE A 106 -5.27 12.85 8.40
CA PHE A 106 -5.94 11.83 9.22
C PHE A 106 -6.94 11.01 8.38
N PHE A 107 -7.76 11.70 7.60
CA PHE A 107 -8.81 11.10 6.79
C PHE A 107 -8.26 10.15 5.71
N LYS A 108 -7.21 10.56 4.99
CA LYS A 108 -6.58 9.72 3.95
C LYS A 108 -5.73 8.56 4.47
N SER A 109 -5.41 8.53 5.76
CA SER A 109 -4.47 7.56 6.35
C SER A 109 -5.15 6.57 7.32
N TYR A 110 -5.06 6.80 8.63
CA TYR A 110 -5.52 5.86 9.65
C TYR A 110 -7.04 5.75 9.68
N SER A 111 -7.76 6.82 9.37
CA SER A 111 -9.23 6.77 9.23
C SER A 111 -9.63 5.78 8.14
N LEU A 112 -9.00 5.85 6.96
CA LEU A 112 -9.23 4.89 5.87
C LEU A 112 -8.97 3.44 6.31
N ILE A 113 -7.84 3.18 6.97
CA ILE A 113 -7.48 1.81 7.41
C ILE A 113 -8.52 1.26 8.38
N VAL A 114 -8.83 2.01 9.44
CA VAL A 114 -9.80 1.60 10.47
C VAL A 114 -11.17 1.35 9.85
N THR A 115 -11.66 2.29 9.05
CA THR A 115 -12.99 2.21 8.45
C THR A 115 -13.08 1.08 7.43
N ALA A 116 -12.03 0.84 6.63
CA ALA A 116 -12.00 -0.26 5.66
C ALA A 116 -11.98 -1.62 6.34
N LEU A 117 -11.31 -1.76 7.50
CA LEU A 117 -11.30 -2.99 8.28
C LEU A 117 -12.65 -3.25 8.99
N LEU A 118 -13.37 -2.20 9.38
CA LEU A 118 -14.69 -2.31 10.01
C LEU A 118 -15.83 -2.59 9.02
N LEU A 119 -15.71 -2.11 7.78
CA LEU A 119 -16.76 -2.19 6.76
C LEU A 119 -17.37 -3.59 6.57
N PRO A 120 -16.61 -4.70 6.52
CA PRO A 120 -17.16 -6.05 6.33
C PRO A 120 -18.05 -6.54 7.48
N PHE A 121 -17.94 -5.95 8.68
CA PHE A 121 -18.78 -6.31 9.83
C PHE A 121 -20.16 -5.63 9.76
N TRP A 122 -20.27 -4.52 9.04
CA TRP A 122 -21.54 -3.84 8.79
C TRP A 122 -22.24 -4.33 7.53
N HIS A 123 -21.44 -4.66 6.50
CA HIS A 123 -21.90 -5.04 5.18
C HIS A 123 -21.35 -6.40 4.79
N ALA A 124 -22.24 -7.35 4.49
CA ALA A 124 -21.86 -8.66 3.96
C ALA A 124 -21.36 -8.52 2.51
N ILE A 125 -20.10 -8.12 2.35
CA ILE A 125 -19.45 -7.93 1.05
C ILE A 125 -18.88 -9.27 0.59
N ARG A 126 -19.38 -9.79 -0.52
CA ARG A 126 -18.89 -11.07 -1.06
C ARG A 126 -17.47 -10.90 -1.59
N VAL A 127 -16.56 -11.78 -1.16
CA VAL A 127 -15.16 -11.82 -1.63
C VAL A 127 -15.08 -11.86 -3.16
N LYS A 128 -15.98 -12.61 -3.82
CA LYS A 128 -16.05 -12.70 -5.29
C LYS A 128 -16.23 -11.35 -5.98
N VAL A 129 -16.94 -10.40 -5.36
CA VAL A 129 -17.16 -9.07 -5.92
C VAL A 129 -15.86 -8.26 -5.88
N VAL A 130 -15.19 -8.27 -4.73
CA VAL A 130 -13.89 -7.60 -4.54
C VAL A 130 -12.84 -8.20 -5.46
N THR A 131 -12.75 -9.53 -5.54
CA THR A 131 -11.83 -10.23 -6.44
C THR A 131 -12.03 -9.82 -7.90
N ARG A 132 -13.29 -9.79 -8.36
CA ARG A 132 -13.61 -9.37 -9.73
C ARG A 132 -13.22 -7.91 -9.98
N ALA A 133 -13.48 -7.02 -9.02
CA ALA A 133 -13.15 -5.61 -9.13
C ALA A 133 -11.63 -5.39 -9.22
N VAL A 134 -10.89 -6.04 -8.33
CA VAL A 134 -9.42 -6.01 -8.31
C VAL A 134 -8.83 -6.61 -9.58
N ALA A 135 -9.42 -7.69 -10.12
CA ALA A 135 -8.97 -8.27 -11.39
C ALA A 135 -9.08 -7.28 -12.55
N TRP A 136 -10.20 -6.56 -12.67
CA TRP A 136 -10.35 -5.51 -13.68
C TRP A 136 -9.39 -4.34 -13.46
N MET A 137 -9.26 -3.84 -12.23
CA MET A 137 -8.27 -2.81 -11.90
C MET A 137 -6.84 -3.26 -12.27
N ALA A 138 -6.49 -4.50 -11.99
CA ALA A 138 -5.18 -5.07 -12.31
C ALA A 138 -4.96 -5.26 -13.82
N THR A 139 -6.01 -5.54 -14.61
CA THR A 139 -5.88 -5.44 -16.08
C THR A 139 -5.56 -4.01 -16.52
N GLY A 140 -6.11 -3.01 -15.82
CA GLY A 140 -5.77 -1.61 -15.99
C GLY A 140 -4.29 -1.31 -15.76
N TYR A 141 -3.56 -2.07 -14.93
CA TYR A 141 -2.10 -1.88 -14.80
C TYR A 141 -1.38 -2.06 -16.13
N LEU A 142 -1.73 -3.08 -16.93
CA LEU A 142 -1.08 -3.28 -18.24
C LEU A 142 -1.29 -2.09 -19.16
N VAL A 143 -2.53 -1.58 -19.20
CA VAL A 143 -2.91 -0.46 -20.06
C VAL A 143 -2.20 0.81 -19.62
N THR A 144 -2.26 1.15 -18.33
CA THR A 144 -1.63 2.36 -17.79
C THR A 144 -0.11 2.30 -17.93
N ILE A 145 0.52 1.17 -17.62
CA ILE A 145 1.96 0.98 -17.83
C ILE A 145 2.31 1.14 -19.31
N ALA A 146 1.57 0.53 -20.22
CA ALA A 146 1.84 0.67 -21.66
C ALA A 146 1.75 2.14 -22.11
N ILE A 147 0.73 2.87 -21.66
CA ILE A 147 0.57 4.31 -21.95
C ILE A 147 1.76 5.10 -21.39
N GLU A 148 2.13 4.88 -20.13
CA GLU A 148 3.25 5.60 -19.51
C GLU A 148 4.60 5.29 -20.16
N MET A 149 4.81 4.05 -20.62
CA MET A 149 6.01 3.67 -21.37
C MET A 149 6.09 4.39 -22.72
N VAL A 150 4.96 4.56 -23.41
CA VAL A 150 4.89 5.37 -24.64
C VAL A 150 5.15 6.84 -24.32
N MET A 151 4.56 7.39 -23.25
CA MET A 151 4.81 8.77 -22.83
C MET A 151 6.30 9.00 -22.52
N LEU A 152 6.92 8.08 -21.79
CA LEU A 152 8.34 8.14 -21.45
C LEU A 152 9.21 8.09 -22.70
N ALA A 153 8.89 7.23 -23.67
CA ALA A 153 9.63 7.11 -24.93
C ALA A 153 9.55 8.38 -25.80
N VAL A 154 8.41 9.07 -25.79
CA VAL A 154 8.20 10.34 -26.50
C VAL A 154 8.74 11.54 -25.70
N GLY A 155 9.10 11.34 -24.43
CA GLY A 155 9.59 12.39 -23.54
C GLY A 155 8.49 13.27 -22.95
N LEU A 156 7.23 12.80 -22.94
CA LEU A 156 6.08 13.45 -22.31
C LEU A 156 5.98 13.06 -20.82
N GLY A 157 5.39 13.93 -19.99
CA GLY A 157 5.09 13.61 -18.59
C GLY A 157 6.27 13.70 -17.62
N LYS A 158 7.33 14.45 -17.96
CA LYS A 158 8.49 14.67 -17.06
C LYS A 158 8.13 15.46 -15.80
N GLU A 159 7.12 16.32 -15.88
CA GLU A 159 6.64 17.09 -14.74
C GLU A 159 5.39 16.44 -14.13
N PRO A 160 5.30 16.35 -12.79
CA PRO A 160 4.10 15.91 -12.12
C PRO A 160 2.91 16.80 -12.49
N PHE A 161 1.79 16.18 -12.82
CA PHE A 161 0.55 16.89 -13.08
C PHE A 161 -0.21 17.10 -11.77
N LEU A 162 -0.61 18.34 -11.48
CA LEU A 162 -1.53 18.65 -10.38
C LEU A 162 -2.95 18.81 -10.91
N PRO A 163 -3.85 17.84 -10.66
CA PRO A 163 -5.22 17.89 -11.15
C PRO A 163 -5.98 19.13 -10.61
N PRO A 164 -6.90 19.73 -11.40
CA PRO A 164 -7.65 20.91 -10.97
C PRO A 164 -8.41 20.69 -9.65
N LEU A 165 -9.00 19.51 -9.46
CA LEU A 165 -9.73 19.16 -8.24
C LEU A 165 -8.80 19.02 -7.03
N ALA A 166 -7.56 18.59 -7.23
CA ALA A 166 -6.56 18.48 -6.16
C ALA A 166 -6.16 19.84 -5.58
N ARG A 167 -6.28 20.93 -6.37
CA ARG A 167 -5.97 22.30 -5.91
C ARG A 167 -6.95 22.83 -4.85
N LEU A 168 -8.15 22.26 -4.79
CA LEU A 168 -9.18 22.65 -3.82
C LEU A 168 -9.01 21.96 -2.46
N ILE A 169 -8.11 20.96 -2.37
CA ILE A 169 -7.91 20.16 -1.17
C ILE A 169 -6.82 20.81 -0.30
N PRO A 170 -7.11 21.16 0.96
CA PRO A 170 -6.11 21.72 1.87
C PRO A 170 -5.10 20.65 2.31
N GLY A 171 -3.82 21.03 2.40
CA GLY A 171 -2.72 20.15 2.85
C GLY A 171 -1.62 19.97 1.80
N GLY A 172 -0.68 19.06 2.07
CA GLY A 172 0.49 18.83 1.21
C GLY A 172 0.10 18.33 -0.18
N ALA A 173 0.25 19.19 -1.19
CA ALA A 173 -0.09 18.91 -2.59
C ALA A 173 0.66 17.70 -3.18
N LEU A 174 1.84 17.37 -2.63
CA LEU A 174 2.67 16.25 -3.06
C LEU A 174 1.91 14.91 -3.11
N SER A 175 1.01 14.67 -2.15
CA SER A 175 0.23 13.43 -2.08
C SER A 175 -0.94 13.35 -3.07
N LEU A 176 -1.21 14.43 -3.80
CA LEU A 176 -2.28 14.55 -4.79
C LEU A 176 -1.75 14.73 -6.22
N LEU A 177 -0.42 14.75 -6.37
CA LEU A 177 0.23 14.84 -7.67
C LEU A 177 0.11 13.51 -8.42
N VAL A 178 -0.18 13.63 -9.71
CA VAL A 178 -0.13 12.53 -10.66
C VAL A 178 1.27 12.52 -11.26
N THR A 179 2.09 11.57 -10.82
CA THR A 179 3.45 11.38 -11.30
C THR A 179 3.48 10.27 -12.34
N PHE A 180 4.11 10.52 -13.49
CA PHE A 180 4.26 9.55 -14.56
C PHE A 180 5.55 8.74 -14.42
N ALA A 181 5.75 7.76 -15.30
CA ALA A 181 6.97 6.97 -15.34
C ALA A 181 8.21 7.83 -15.61
N ASP A 182 9.30 7.51 -14.93
CA ASP A 182 10.60 8.18 -15.08
C ASP A 182 11.74 7.15 -15.12
N LEU A 183 12.88 7.53 -15.69
CA LEU A 183 14.08 6.71 -15.73
C LEU A 183 14.85 6.85 -14.42
N GLN A 184 14.90 5.78 -13.63
CA GLN A 184 15.66 5.76 -12.39
C GLN A 184 16.77 4.71 -12.44
N PRO A 185 17.95 5.00 -11.87
CA PRO A 185 19.04 4.04 -11.83
C PRO A 185 18.69 2.88 -10.90
N PHE A 186 18.85 1.66 -11.40
CA PHE A 186 18.78 0.41 -10.66
C PHE A 186 19.99 -0.45 -11.03
N PHE A 187 20.87 -0.73 -10.06
CA PHE A 187 22.21 -1.28 -10.32
C PHE A 187 23.03 -0.47 -11.36
N GLY A 188 22.89 0.86 -11.36
CA GLY A 188 23.59 1.74 -12.31
C GLY A 188 23.02 1.77 -13.73
N ILE A 189 21.97 0.98 -14.02
CA ILE A 189 21.28 0.98 -15.30
C ILE A 189 20.02 1.84 -15.20
N PRO A 190 19.80 2.83 -16.10
CA PRO A 190 18.57 3.62 -16.10
C PRO A 190 17.42 2.75 -16.58
N LEU A 191 16.47 2.48 -15.68
CA LEU A 191 15.31 1.63 -15.95
C LEU A 191 14.01 2.41 -15.73
N PRO A 192 12.98 2.18 -16.55
CA PRO A 192 11.69 2.85 -16.43
C PRO A 192 11.00 2.43 -15.14
N ARG A 193 10.57 3.41 -14.34
CA ARG A 193 9.92 3.16 -13.07
C ARG A 193 8.70 4.05 -12.93
N THR A 194 7.60 3.47 -12.47
CA THR A 194 6.36 4.21 -12.25
C THR A 194 5.81 4.04 -10.84
N VAL A 195 5.06 5.05 -10.42
CA VAL A 195 4.33 5.12 -9.15
C VAL A 195 2.87 4.67 -9.32
N LEU A 196 2.36 4.62 -10.57
CA LEU A 196 0.96 4.35 -10.90
C LEU A 196 0.01 5.10 -9.94
N TYR A 197 -0.98 4.39 -9.39
CA TYR A 197 -2.02 4.93 -8.50
C TYR A 197 -1.59 5.05 -7.03
N THR A 198 -0.28 5.02 -6.76
CA THR A 198 0.28 5.02 -5.40
C THR A 198 1.18 6.24 -5.19
N PRO A 199 1.65 6.54 -3.96
CA PRO A 199 2.53 7.68 -3.74
C PRO A 199 4.02 7.35 -3.96
N ASP A 200 4.41 6.07 -3.90
CA ASP A 200 5.79 5.64 -4.12
C ASP A 200 5.86 4.30 -4.88
N PRO A 201 6.85 4.09 -5.78
CA PRO A 201 6.95 2.84 -6.53
C PRO A 201 7.06 1.56 -5.68
N PRO A 202 7.74 1.52 -4.51
CA PRO A 202 7.70 0.34 -3.64
C PRO A 202 6.29 -0.06 -3.19
N ILE A 203 5.39 0.91 -3.03
CA ILE A 203 3.99 0.66 -2.68
C ILE A 203 3.27 -0.01 -3.85
N VAL A 204 3.54 0.41 -5.10
CA VAL A 204 3.08 -0.34 -6.30
C VAL A 204 3.47 -1.81 -6.20
N GLY A 205 4.72 -2.11 -5.84
CA GLY A 205 5.21 -3.48 -5.69
C GLY A 205 4.41 -4.27 -4.66
N VAL A 206 4.15 -3.70 -3.48
CA VAL A 206 3.33 -4.34 -2.43
C VAL A 206 1.88 -4.53 -2.87
N CYS A 207 1.25 -3.48 -3.42
CA CYS A 207 -0.11 -3.52 -3.94
C CYS A 207 -0.28 -4.54 -5.06
N SER A 208 0.74 -4.69 -5.92
CA SER A 208 0.76 -5.67 -7.01
C SER A 208 0.79 -7.11 -6.48
N ILE A 209 1.57 -7.38 -5.42
CA ILE A 209 1.60 -8.70 -4.77
C ILE A 209 0.25 -9.04 -4.16
N LEU A 210 -0.34 -8.11 -3.40
CA LEU A 210 -1.67 -8.31 -2.80
C LEU A 210 -2.72 -8.54 -3.90
N SER A 211 -2.72 -7.71 -4.94
CA SER A 211 -3.62 -7.84 -6.08
C SER A 211 -3.42 -9.17 -6.81
N PHE A 212 -2.18 -9.64 -6.98
CA PHE A 212 -1.86 -10.93 -7.59
C PHE A 212 -2.54 -12.08 -6.84
N PHE A 213 -2.40 -12.15 -5.52
CA PHE A 213 -3.02 -13.21 -4.72
C PHE A 213 -4.54 -13.11 -4.70
N ILE A 214 -5.11 -11.90 -4.66
CA ILE A 214 -6.56 -11.71 -4.79
C ILE A 214 -7.05 -12.22 -6.16
N CYS A 215 -6.34 -11.88 -7.24
CA CYS A 215 -6.70 -12.29 -8.60
C CYS A 215 -6.61 -13.80 -8.84
N LEU A 216 -5.82 -14.55 -8.06
CA LEU A 216 -5.83 -16.02 -8.13
C LEU A 216 -7.22 -16.61 -7.86
N GLY A 217 -8.03 -15.94 -7.04
CA GLY A 217 -9.42 -16.31 -6.75
C GLY A 217 -10.43 -16.01 -7.85
N GLU A 218 -10.01 -15.38 -8.97
CA GLU A 218 -10.89 -15.00 -10.06
C GLU A 218 -11.43 -16.24 -10.81
N GLU A 219 -12.75 -16.27 -11.01
CA GLU A 219 -13.45 -17.40 -11.64
C GLU A 219 -13.27 -17.42 -13.17
N ASN A 220 -13.22 -16.24 -13.80
CA ASN A 220 -13.00 -16.15 -15.25
C ASN A 220 -11.53 -16.34 -15.58
N ARG A 221 -11.20 -17.46 -16.21
CA ARG A 221 -9.81 -17.82 -16.56
C ARG A 221 -9.10 -16.77 -17.42
N ARG A 222 -9.79 -16.18 -18.40
CA ARG A 222 -9.18 -15.17 -19.30
C ARG A 222 -8.86 -13.89 -18.52
N LEU A 223 -9.84 -13.37 -17.78
CA LEU A 223 -9.64 -12.19 -16.96
C LEU A 223 -8.53 -12.42 -15.92
N ARG A 224 -8.54 -13.59 -15.26
CA ARG A 224 -7.52 -13.99 -14.30
C ARG A 224 -6.12 -13.95 -14.90
N GLN A 225 -5.91 -14.54 -16.06
CA GLN A 225 -4.59 -14.56 -16.70
C GLN A 225 -4.09 -13.15 -17.04
N ILE A 226 -4.96 -12.30 -17.60
CA ILE A 226 -4.61 -10.92 -17.94
C ILE A 226 -4.34 -10.11 -16.67
N SER A 227 -5.15 -10.26 -15.62
CA SER A 227 -4.94 -9.55 -14.35
C SER A 227 -3.66 -9.99 -13.65
N LEU A 228 -3.32 -11.28 -13.69
CA LEU A 228 -2.06 -11.79 -13.14
C LEU A 228 -0.86 -11.23 -13.91
N ALA A 229 -0.94 -11.18 -15.24
CA ALA A 229 0.09 -10.54 -16.07
C ALA A 229 0.25 -9.06 -15.68
N GLY A 230 -0.85 -8.32 -15.51
CA GLY A 230 -0.81 -6.93 -15.06
C GLY A 230 -0.16 -6.73 -13.70
N CYS A 231 -0.48 -7.57 -12.71
CA CYS A 231 0.18 -7.54 -11.41
C CYS A 231 1.68 -7.85 -11.52
N LEU A 232 2.09 -8.80 -12.36
CA LEU A 232 3.50 -9.14 -12.56
C LEU A 232 4.26 -8.00 -13.26
N THR A 233 3.67 -7.37 -14.28
CA THR A 233 4.25 -6.21 -14.96
C THR A 233 4.39 -5.02 -14.00
N ALA A 234 3.37 -4.76 -13.17
CA ALA A 234 3.41 -3.72 -12.15
C ALA A 234 4.47 -4.01 -11.06
N LEU A 235 4.62 -5.27 -10.65
CA LEU A 235 5.69 -5.70 -9.74
C LEU A 235 7.08 -5.47 -10.37
N LEU A 236 7.25 -5.83 -11.65
CA LEU A 236 8.49 -5.63 -12.40
C LEU A 236 8.88 -4.16 -12.45
N ILE A 237 7.97 -3.31 -12.92
CA ILE A 237 8.25 -1.89 -13.13
C ILE A 237 8.40 -1.09 -11.84
N SER A 238 7.91 -1.62 -10.71
CA SER A 238 8.14 -1.01 -9.40
C SER A 238 9.62 -0.94 -9.02
N PHE A 239 10.45 -1.84 -9.57
CA PHE A 239 11.85 -2.07 -9.23
C PHE A 239 12.12 -2.03 -7.72
N SER A 240 11.21 -2.64 -6.95
CA SER A 240 11.27 -2.72 -5.50
C SER A 240 11.88 -4.04 -5.05
N ARG A 241 13.13 -3.98 -4.57
CA ARG A 241 13.87 -5.16 -4.08
C ARG A 241 13.08 -5.93 -3.03
N LEU A 242 12.50 -5.21 -2.06
CA LEU A 242 11.75 -5.82 -0.96
C LEU A 242 10.48 -6.50 -1.48
N SER A 243 9.79 -5.89 -2.45
CA SER A 243 8.60 -6.49 -3.07
C SER A 243 8.95 -7.79 -3.82
N TRP A 244 10.08 -7.85 -4.53
CA TRP A 244 10.53 -9.09 -5.17
C TRP A 244 10.78 -10.22 -4.18
N VAL A 245 11.49 -9.92 -3.09
CA VAL A 245 11.74 -10.89 -2.01
C VAL A 245 10.42 -11.33 -1.38
N SER A 246 9.54 -10.38 -1.04
CA SER A 246 8.23 -10.66 -0.47
C SER A 246 7.35 -11.49 -1.40
N PHE A 247 7.42 -11.30 -2.72
CA PHE A 247 6.67 -12.09 -3.69
C PHE A 247 7.10 -13.56 -3.69
N VAL A 248 8.41 -13.82 -3.74
CA VAL A 248 8.95 -15.19 -3.66
C VAL A 248 8.58 -15.84 -2.34
N ILE A 249 8.77 -15.13 -1.22
CA ILE A 249 8.39 -15.62 0.11
C ILE A 249 6.89 -15.92 0.17
N ALA A 250 6.04 -15.05 -0.36
CA ALA A 250 4.59 -15.26 -0.36
C ALA A 250 4.18 -16.47 -1.22
N LEU A 251 4.84 -16.71 -2.36
CA LEU A 251 4.63 -17.92 -3.16
C LEU A 251 5.06 -19.19 -2.42
N VAL A 252 6.22 -19.17 -1.76
CA VAL A 252 6.71 -20.28 -0.95
C VAL A 252 5.74 -20.56 0.20
N ILE A 253 5.34 -19.54 0.95
CA ILE A 253 4.36 -19.65 2.03
C ILE A 253 3.05 -20.24 1.52
N THR A 254 2.54 -19.75 0.38
CA THR A 254 1.29 -20.26 -0.21
C THR A 254 1.42 -21.72 -0.64
N ALA A 255 2.55 -22.10 -1.26
CA ALA A 255 2.83 -23.48 -1.63
C ALA A 255 2.95 -24.39 -0.39
N CYS A 256 3.58 -23.89 0.67
CA CYS A 256 3.69 -24.55 1.96
C CYS A 256 2.30 -24.78 2.58
N PHE A 257 1.45 -23.77 2.68
CA PHE A 257 0.10 -23.94 3.24
C PHE A 257 -0.79 -24.90 2.44
N ARG A 258 -0.52 -25.09 1.13
CA ARG A 258 -1.25 -26.04 0.27
C ARG A 258 -0.69 -27.46 0.33
N SER A 259 0.53 -27.65 0.84
CA SER A 259 1.16 -28.96 0.97
C SER A 259 0.99 -29.52 2.38
N ASN A 260 0.45 -30.73 2.50
CA ASN A 260 0.36 -31.44 3.78
C ASN A 260 1.74 -31.62 4.46
N LEU A 261 2.82 -31.66 3.68
CA LEU A 261 4.20 -31.82 4.17
C LEU A 261 4.71 -30.56 4.89
N ALA A 262 4.29 -29.37 4.43
CA ALA A 262 4.74 -28.11 5.00
C ALA A 262 3.97 -27.68 6.25
N ARG A 263 2.88 -28.39 6.60
CA ARG A 263 2.27 -28.33 7.94
C ARG A 263 3.23 -28.85 9.03
N GLN A 264 4.25 -29.62 8.64
CA GLN A 264 5.38 -30.02 9.49
C GLN A 264 6.55 -29.03 9.41
N GLY A 265 6.36 -27.84 8.82
CA GLY A 265 7.42 -26.85 8.59
C GLY A 265 8.14 -26.41 9.87
N SER A 266 7.45 -26.38 11.02
CA SER A 266 8.10 -26.12 12.31
C SER A 266 9.12 -27.21 12.69
N LEU A 267 8.87 -28.47 12.32
CA LEU A 267 9.79 -29.58 12.54
C LEU A 267 10.99 -29.51 11.58
N TRP A 268 10.77 -29.09 10.34
CA TRP A 268 11.86 -28.88 9.37
C TRP A 268 12.74 -27.69 9.74
N ILE A 269 12.15 -26.57 10.14
CA ILE A 269 12.89 -25.38 10.60
C ILE A 269 13.62 -25.70 11.91
N GLY A 270 12.97 -26.41 12.84
CA GLY A 270 13.60 -26.91 14.07
C GLY A 270 14.81 -27.79 13.76
N SER A 271 14.65 -28.79 12.89
CA SER A 271 15.72 -29.71 12.49
C SER A 271 16.86 -29.00 11.74
N LEU A 272 16.55 -28.08 10.82
CA LEU A 272 17.54 -27.30 10.09
C LEU A 272 18.30 -26.34 11.02
N SER A 273 17.60 -25.68 11.96
CA SER A 273 18.23 -24.81 12.95
C SER A 273 19.14 -25.60 13.89
N SER A 274 18.73 -26.78 14.34
CA SER A 274 19.59 -27.67 15.14
C SER A 274 20.80 -28.19 14.35
N LEU A 275 20.61 -28.50 13.07
CA LEU A 275 21.67 -28.97 12.19
C LEU A 275 22.69 -27.85 11.90
N LEU A 276 22.21 -26.62 11.67
CA LEU A 276 23.07 -25.45 11.48
C LEU A 276 23.82 -25.10 12.78
N CYS A 277 23.18 -25.19 13.94
CA CYS A 277 23.86 -25.06 15.23
C CYS A 277 24.92 -26.16 15.47
N ALA A 278 24.66 -27.39 15.01
CA ALA A 278 25.58 -28.52 15.16
C ALA A 278 26.75 -28.50 14.17
N ILE A 279 26.54 -28.05 12.93
CA ILE A 279 27.57 -28.01 11.88
C ILE A 279 28.41 -26.74 11.96
N LEU A 280 27.81 -25.60 12.34
CA LEU A 280 28.41 -24.28 12.19
C LEU A 280 28.55 -23.54 13.53
N GLY A 281 28.90 -24.25 14.61
CA GLY A 281 29.07 -23.72 15.97
C GLY A 281 30.12 -22.60 16.12
N GLY A 282 29.90 -21.47 15.46
CA GLY A 282 30.83 -20.35 15.37
C GLY A 282 30.55 -19.30 14.28
N LEU A 283 29.59 -19.48 13.36
CA LEU A 283 29.15 -18.36 12.51
C LEU A 283 28.20 -17.46 13.31
N THR A 284 28.67 -16.26 13.65
CA THR A 284 27.85 -15.22 14.24
C THR A 284 26.69 -14.93 13.28
N LEU A 285 25.45 -15.05 13.79
CA LEU A 285 24.22 -14.65 13.07
C LEU A 285 24.34 -13.23 12.49
N SER A 286 25.19 -12.38 13.06
CA SER A 286 25.50 -11.06 12.54
C SER A 286 26.05 -11.08 11.11
N ASP A 287 26.90 -12.03 10.75
CA ASP A 287 27.65 -11.97 9.49
C ASP A 287 26.86 -12.58 8.32
N LEU A 288 25.96 -13.52 8.63
CA LEU A 288 24.95 -14.05 7.72
C LEU A 288 23.87 -13.02 7.38
N VAL A 289 23.59 -12.07 8.29
CA VAL A 289 22.62 -10.99 8.05
C VAL A 289 23.30 -9.79 7.38
N LYS A 290 24.51 -9.40 7.82
CA LYS A 290 25.19 -8.19 7.35
C LYS A 290 25.54 -8.24 5.85
N LYS A 291 26.09 -9.36 5.35
CA LYS A 291 26.51 -9.44 3.93
C LYS A 291 25.34 -9.33 2.93
N PRO A 292 24.21 -10.05 3.09
CA PRO A 292 23.04 -9.83 2.25
C PRO A 292 22.46 -8.43 2.40
N LEU A 293 22.51 -7.84 3.60
CA LEU A 293 22.00 -6.50 3.87
C LEU A 293 22.86 -5.40 3.21
N GLU A 294 24.18 -5.57 3.17
CA GLU A 294 25.12 -4.71 2.46
C GLU A 294 24.92 -4.77 0.93
N ILE A 295 24.77 -5.97 0.37
CA ILE A 295 24.45 -6.16 -1.06
C ILE A 295 23.05 -5.61 -1.38
N PHE A 296 22.09 -5.82 -0.48
CA PHE A 296 20.76 -5.27 -0.63
C PHE A 296 20.85 -3.75 -0.65
N ASN A 297 21.55 -3.11 0.29
CA ASN A 297 21.64 -1.65 0.38
C ASN A 297 22.46 -1.04 -0.76
N SER A 298 23.53 -1.68 -1.21
CA SER A 298 24.40 -1.16 -2.29
C SER A 298 23.69 -1.01 -3.63
N ALA A 299 22.68 -1.84 -3.92
CA ALA A 299 21.87 -1.75 -5.14
C ALA A 299 21.13 -0.41 -5.34
N ARG A 300 20.93 0.36 -4.26
CA ARG A 300 20.36 1.73 -4.21
C ARG A 300 20.86 2.44 -2.94
N ALA A 301 22.16 2.70 -2.91
CA ALA A 301 22.82 3.22 -1.71
C ALA A 301 22.28 4.59 -1.26
N GLU A 302 21.91 5.47 -2.20
CA GLU A 302 21.42 6.82 -1.89
C GLU A 302 20.07 6.79 -1.16
N SER A 303 19.04 6.17 -1.73
CA SER A 303 17.70 6.08 -1.10
C SER A 303 17.69 5.32 0.23
N SER A 304 18.57 4.32 0.40
CA SER A 304 18.69 3.61 1.68
C SER A 304 19.29 4.51 2.78
N LYS A 305 20.31 5.32 2.45
CA LYS A 305 20.93 6.27 3.40
C LYS A 305 19.97 7.40 3.80
N ASP A 306 19.20 7.91 2.85
CA ASP A 306 18.24 9.00 3.11
C ASP A 306 17.15 8.55 4.09
N ARG A 307 16.65 7.32 3.92
CA ARG A 307 15.65 6.74 4.83
C ARG A 307 16.21 6.52 6.24
N GLU A 308 17.42 5.99 6.33
CA GLU A 308 18.09 5.76 7.60
C GLU A 308 18.32 7.08 8.36
N LEU A 309 18.75 8.13 7.66
CA LEU A 309 18.90 9.47 8.22
C LEU A 309 17.57 10.03 8.73
N VAL A 310 16.49 9.92 7.95
CA VAL A 310 15.20 10.44 8.40
C VAL A 310 14.69 9.67 9.60
N VAL A 311 14.84 8.34 9.63
CA VAL A 311 14.42 7.54 10.78
C VAL A 311 15.21 7.91 12.03
N SER A 312 16.53 8.02 11.93
CA SER A 312 17.37 8.41 13.07
C SER A 312 17.00 9.81 13.59
N LYS A 313 16.84 10.79 12.69
CA LYS A 313 16.44 12.16 13.06
C LYS A 313 15.01 12.24 13.60
N THR A 314 14.09 11.42 13.10
CA THR A 314 12.72 11.35 13.63
C THR A 314 12.72 10.80 15.06
N LEU A 315 13.56 9.79 15.34
CA LEU A 315 13.73 9.23 16.69
C LEU A 315 14.44 10.20 17.63
N GLU A 316 15.48 10.90 17.19
CA GLU A 316 16.14 11.96 17.95
C GLU A 316 15.14 13.08 18.34
N ALA A 317 14.33 13.54 17.39
CA ALA A 317 13.31 14.54 17.64
C ALA A 317 12.21 14.03 18.59
N TRP A 318 11.86 12.74 18.51
CA TRP A 318 10.90 12.14 19.45
C TRP A 318 11.43 12.09 20.89
N GLN A 319 12.74 11.87 21.10
CA GLN A 319 13.33 11.88 22.44
C GLN A 319 13.12 13.21 23.17
N GLN A 320 12.90 14.31 22.45
CA GLN A 320 12.60 15.62 23.03
C GLN A 320 11.18 15.69 23.62
N ARG A 321 10.23 14.90 23.11
CA ARG A 321 8.85 14.82 23.60
C ARG A 321 8.30 13.37 23.55
N PRO A 322 8.80 12.45 24.41
CA PRO A 322 8.54 11.01 24.28
C PRO A 322 7.05 10.63 24.43
N TRP A 323 6.32 11.37 25.26
CA TRP A 323 4.93 11.09 25.61
C TRP A 323 3.93 11.83 24.72
N MET A 324 4.33 12.95 24.14
CA MET A 324 3.43 13.84 23.40
C MET A 324 3.65 13.80 21.89
N GLY A 325 4.85 13.46 21.42
CA GLY A 325 5.23 13.64 20.02
C GLY A 325 5.23 15.13 19.63
N TRP A 326 5.50 15.40 18.36
CA TRP A 326 5.42 16.77 17.83
C TRP A 326 4.12 17.03 17.07
N GLY A 327 3.40 15.97 16.70
CA GLY A 327 2.00 16.05 16.26
C GLY A 327 1.77 16.65 14.89
N ILE A 328 2.61 17.58 14.42
CA ILE A 328 2.64 18.12 13.06
C ILE A 328 4.10 18.18 12.62
N ILE A 329 4.36 17.95 11.34
CA ILE A 329 5.70 18.10 10.80
C ILE A 329 6.09 19.59 10.78
N GLN A 330 7.04 19.94 11.65
CA GLN A 330 7.56 21.31 11.81
C GLN A 330 8.99 21.49 11.28
N GLY A 331 9.61 20.46 10.67
CA GLY A 331 11.00 20.54 10.21
C GLY A 331 11.35 19.63 9.03
N SER A 332 12.40 20.01 8.30
CA SER A 332 13.09 19.21 7.28
C SER A 332 14.55 18.99 7.66
N VAL A 333 15.11 17.88 7.20
CA VAL A 333 16.54 17.59 7.24
C VAL A 333 17.08 17.79 5.84
N LYS A 334 18.05 18.69 5.67
CA LYS A 334 18.79 18.82 4.42
C LYS A 334 19.80 17.67 4.31
N TRP A 335 19.67 16.88 3.25
CA TRP A 335 20.65 15.89 2.87
C TRP A 335 21.13 16.18 1.45
N TYR A 336 22.40 16.59 1.34
CA TYR A 336 22.98 17.16 0.11
C TYR A 336 22.16 18.33 -0.44
N ILE A 337 21.38 18.10 -1.49
CA ILE A 337 20.60 19.12 -2.23
C ILE A 337 19.10 19.03 -1.89
N TYR A 338 18.65 17.95 -1.24
CA TYR A 338 17.23 17.69 -0.98
C TYR A 338 16.84 18.05 0.46
N ASP A 339 15.73 18.80 0.61
CA ASP A 339 15.06 19.02 1.89
C ASP A 339 14.11 17.86 2.16
N ILE A 340 14.44 16.99 3.12
CA ILE A 340 13.62 15.82 3.47
C ILE A 340 12.80 16.13 4.71
N VAL A 341 11.49 16.14 4.56
CA VAL A 341 10.54 16.43 5.63
C VAL A 341 10.59 15.34 6.72
N LEU A 342 10.70 15.70 8.00
CA LEU A 342 10.72 14.73 9.11
C LEU A 342 9.39 13.95 9.18
N GLY A 343 9.41 12.67 9.58
CA GLY A 343 8.20 11.84 9.63
C GLY A 343 7.58 11.48 8.27
N SER A 344 8.19 11.88 7.15
CA SER A 344 7.67 11.62 5.79
C SER A 344 7.73 10.16 5.34
N PHE A 345 8.59 9.34 5.96
CA PHE A 345 8.64 7.91 5.67
C PHE A 345 7.69 7.13 6.57
N SER A 346 6.80 6.35 5.94
CA SER A 346 5.83 5.45 6.59
C SER A 346 6.54 4.38 7.42
N THR A 347 6.82 4.70 8.68
CA THR A 347 7.48 3.85 9.68
C THR A 347 6.71 3.94 10.99
N TYR A 348 6.97 3.04 11.94
CA TYR A 348 6.35 3.15 13.28
C TYR A 348 6.61 4.52 13.94
N ALA A 349 7.73 5.15 13.61
CA ALA A 349 8.10 6.47 14.12
C ALA A 349 7.20 7.60 13.55
N SER A 350 6.53 7.41 12.42
CA SER A 350 5.63 8.41 11.84
C SER A 350 4.29 8.50 12.56
N VAL A 351 3.95 7.61 13.49
CA VAL A 351 2.77 7.76 14.38
C VAL A 351 2.88 9.03 15.24
N LEU A 352 4.11 9.51 15.47
CA LEU A 352 4.44 10.61 16.37
C LEU A 352 4.43 12.00 15.68
N TYR A 353 4.25 12.02 14.36
CA TYR A 353 4.29 13.21 13.50
C TYR A 353 3.17 13.14 12.46
N LEU A 354 2.70 14.29 11.97
CA LEU A 354 1.59 14.37 11.01
C LEU A 354 1.86 15.37 9.88
#